data_AF-A0AAV9TJH0-F1
#
_entry.id   AF-A0AAV9TJH0-F1
#
_cell.length_a   1.000
_cell.length_b   1.000
_cell.length_c   1.000
_cell.angle_alpha   90.00
_cell.angle_beta   90.00
_cell.angle_gamma   90.00
#
_symmetry.space_group_name_H-M   'P 1'
#
loop_
_entity.id
_entity.type
_entity.pdbx_description
1 polymer ?
#
loop_
_entity_poly.entity_id
_entity_poly.type
_entity_poly.pdbx_seq_one_letter_code
_entity_poly.pdbx_strand_id
1 'polypeptide(L)'
;MPSDESHQTRTPLLGNSQRGAGARIRSTSRSVRDKTSSGVSLITNIFRGGLFSPPTLTYDPLLLLLNHDEKSERNRLTEKWKDNKLQELNFVGVVAALLANVLTSTGSWPNLLPPSTTTPWPVRTSWFCGIAFALASVLTAADQTIRLHRMAGHRDGLVLIRQSLRTKDRVLIGTEWKYRPRQMQVYAWQLGVLFLAGSVLFMMSGLIFLVWSAVVEDLGQGRGFDDNGKVAVIFTVVALSVAVVFVVGQATLYHPVPKGGDIEDAE
;
A
#
# COMPACT_ATOMS: atom_id res chain seq x y z
N MET A 1 -39.87 11.20 -64.91
CA MET A 1 -38.40 11.19 -65.09
C MET A 1 -37.98 12.57 -65.54
N PRO A 2 -36.84 13.12 -65.07
CA PRO A 2 -36.15 12.92 -63.79
C PRO A 2 -36.69 13.97 -62.77
N SER A 3 -36.04 14.56 -61.76
CA SER A 3 -34.73 14.34 -61.08
C SER A 3 -34.81 14.80 -59.61
N ASP A 4 -34.02 14.14 -58.75
CA ASP A 4 -33.11 14.64 -57.70
C ASP A 4 -33.43 15.71 -56.62
N GLU A 5 -32.74 15.46 -55.48
CA GLU A 5 -32.24 16.35 -54.41
C GLU A 5 -33.17 16.96 -53.31
N SER A 6 -33.20 16.23 -52.20
CA SER A 6 -33.00 16.68 -50.79
C SER A 6 -33.20 18.15 -50.36
N HIS A 7 -34.07 18.37 -49.37
CA HIS A 7 -33.81 19.18 -48.17
C HIS A 7 -34.68 18.65 -47.00
N GLN A 8 -34.12 18.18 -45.89
CA GLN A 8 -33.68 18.93 -44.68
C GLN A 8 -34.81 19.36 -43.71
N THR A 9 -34.73 18.79 -42.49
CA THR A 9 -35.20 19.35 -41.20
C THR A 9 -36.70 19.56 -40.94
N ARG A 10 -37.24 18.86 -39.94
CA ARG A 10 -38.14 19.42 -38.90
C ARG A 10 -38.27 18.52 -37.68
N THR A 11 -37.87 19.04 -36.53
CA THR A 11 -38.23 18.51 -35.20
C THR A 11 -39.72 18.79 -34.89
N PRO A 12 -40.43 17.87 -34.23
CA PRO A 12 -41.63 18.19 -33.46
C PRO A 12 -41.31 18.35 -31.96
N LEU A 13 -42.02 19.28 -31.33
CA LEU A 13 -41.93 19.64 -29.91
C LEU A 13 -42.71 18.68 -29.00
N LEU A 14 -42.57 18.90 -27.68
CA LEU A 14 -43.18 18.14 -26.58
C LEU A 14 -44.68 17.82 -26.78
N GLY A 15 -45.06 16.59 -26.44
CA GLY A 15 -46.44 16.17 -26.20
C GLY A 15 -46.58 15.50 -24.82
N ASN A 16 -47.25 16.17 -23.89
CA ASN A 16 -47.48 15.70 -22.52
C ASN A 16 -48.77 14.86 -22.44
N SER A 17 -48.71 13.61 -21.97
CA SER A 17 -49.87 12.91 -21.39
C SER A 17 -49.47 11.74 -20.50
N GLN A 18 -50.44 11.26 -19.71
CA GLN A 18 -50.24 10.57 -18.43
C GLN A 18 -50.87 9.15 -18.45
N ARG A 19 -50.42 8.29 -17.51
CA ARG A 19 -51.02 7.01 -17.05
C ARG A 19 -50.76 5.75 -17.89
N GLY A 20 -50.28 4.69 -17.23
CA GLY A 20 -50.21 3.33 -17.79
C GLY A 20 -49.40 2.32 -16.96
N ALA A 21 -50.01 1.74 -15.92
CA ALA A 21 -49.64 0.47 -15.28
C ALA A 21 -48.13 0.14 -15.03
N GLY A 22 -47.60 0.60 -13.89
CA GLY A 22 -46.32 0.10 -13.38
C GLY A 22 -46.43 -1.31 -12.78
N ALA A 23 -46.00 -2.34 -13.51
CA ALA A 23 -45.85 -3.69 -12.99
C ALA A 23 -44.71 -3.75 -11.96
N ARG A 24 -45.04 -3.93 -10.68
CA ARG A 24 -44.08 -3.90 -9.56
C ARG A 24 -43.29 -5.22 -9.47
N ILE A 25 -42.25 -5.37 -10.28
CA ILE A 25 -41.27 -6.46 -10.14
C ILE A 25 -40.50 -6.26 -8.83
N ARG A 26 -40.85 -7.05 -7.81
CA ARG A 26 -40.20 -7.06 -6.50
C ARG A 26 -38.89 -7.84 -6.60
N SER A 27 -37.80 -7.20 -7.01
CA SER A 27 -36.46 -7.78 -6.90
C SER A 27 -36.07 -7.91 -5.44
N THR A 28 -36.22 -9.10 -4.87
CA THR A 28 -35.61 -9.47 -3.59
C THR A 28 -34.11 -9.64 -3.78
N SER A 29 -33.39 -8.52 -3.86
CA SER A 29 -31.94 -8.50 -3.72
C SER A 29 -31.59 -8.93 -2.28
N ARG A 30 -31.32 -10.23 -2.10
CA ARG A 30 -30.69 -10.72 -0.87
C ARG A 30 -29.30 -10.12 -0.82
N SER A 31 -29.09 -9.21 0.13
CA SER A 31 -27.75 -8.77 0.53
C SER A 31 -26.93 -10.00 0.91
N VAL A 32 -26.02 -10.40 0.01
CA VAL A 32 -24.96 -11.36 0.34
C VAL A 32 -23.98 -10.60 1.22
N ARG A 33 -23.99 -10.93 2.51
CA ARG A 33 -23.22 -10.22 3.54
C ARG A 33 -21.72 -10.49 3.34
N ASP A 34 -21.00 -9.50 2.83
CA ASP A 34 -19.56 -9.55 2.53
C ASP A 34 -18.70 -9.86 3.77
N LYS A 35 -18.51 -11.13 4.11
CA LYS A 35 -17.49 -11.54 5.10
C LYS A 35 -16.07 -11.18 4.63
N THR A 36 -15.83 -11.16 3.33
CA THR A 36 -14.55 -10.77 2.70
C THR A 36 -14.21 -9.30 2.93
N SER A 37 -15.21 -8.43 3.10
CA SER A 37 -15.02 -7.00 3.37
C SER A 37 -14.26 -6.75 4.68
N SER A 38 -14.57 -7.51 5.74
CA SER A 38 -13.97 -7.28 7.06
C SER A 38 -12.45 -7.49 7.05
N GLY A 39 -11.97 -8.59 6.46
CA GLY A 39 -10.53 -8.89 6.37
C GLY A 39 -9.77 -7.88 5.52
N VAL A 40 -10.32 -7.53 4.35
CA VAL A 40 -9.71 -6.50 3.48
C VAL A 40 -9.71 -5.13 4.16
N SER A 41 -10.80 -4.74 4.84
CA SER A 41 -10.88 -3.47 5.57
C SER A 41 -9.90 -3.41 6.76
N LEU A 42 -9.69 -4.53 7.46
CA LEU A 42 -8.74 -4.62 8.55
C LEU A 42 -7.29 -4.53 8.04
N ILE A 43 -6.97 -5.22 6.95
CA ILE A 43 -5.68 -5.09 6.26
C ILE A 43 -5.48 -3.64 5.78
N THR A 44 -6.44 -3.02 5.09
CA THR A 44 -6.28 -1.63 4.62
C THR A 44 -6.19 -0.63 5.76
N ASN A 45 -6.89 -0.84 6.89
CA ASN A 45 -6.80 0.03 8.07
C ASN A 45 -5.50 -0.16 8.86
N ILE A 46 -4.98 -1.39 8.98
CA ILE A 46 -3.66 -1.64 9.61
C ILE A 46 -2.53 -1.11 8.74
N PHE A 47 -2.62 -1.30 7.42
CA PHE A 47 -1.64 -0.75 6.49
C PHE A 47 -1.68 0.79 6.47
N ARG A 48 -2.87 1.40 6.47
CA ARG A 48 -3.07 2.86 6.50
C ARG A 48 -2.86 3.52 7.86
N GLY A 49 -2.91 2.76 8.95
CA GLY A 49 -2.91 3.28 10.33
C GLY A 49 -1.67 2.95 11.16
N GLY A 50 -1.00 1.83 10.90
CA GLY A 50 0.18 1.37 11.65
C GLY A 50 1.42 1.16 10.78
N LEU A 51 1.33 0.31 9.75
CA LEU A 51 2.51 -0.11 8.97
C LEU A 51 3.07 1.00 8.08
N PHE A 52 2.20 1.77 7.42
CA PHE A 52 2.59 3.08 6.91
C PHE A 52 2.19 4.08 7.97
N SER A 53 3.21 4.74 8.55
CA SER A 53 3.08 5.88 9.46
C SER A 53 1.81 6.65 9.15
N PRO A 54 0.89 6.87 10.12
CA PRO A 54 -0.24 7.75 9.91
C PRO A 54 0.31 9.07 9.35
N PRO A 55 -0.43 9.79 8.48
CA PRO A 55 0.08 11.00 7.86
C PRO A 55 0.69 11.93 8.90
N THR A 56 0.11 12.07 10.09
CA THR A 56 0.68 12.77 11.27
C THR A 56 2.16 12.46 11.56
N LEU A 57 2.56 11.21 11.81
CA LEU A 57 3.94 10.86 12.20
C LEU A 57 5.00 11.23 11.15
N THR A 58 4.65 11.32 9.87
CA THR A 58 5.53 11.83 8.81
C THR A 58 5.30 13.33 8.52
N TYR A 59 4.07 13.82 8.65
CA TYR A 59 3.63 15.18 8.33
C TYR A 59 4.02 16.19 9.40
N ASP A 60 4.01 15.82 10.67
CA ASP A 60 4.28 16.71 11.80
C ASP A 60 5.78 17.08 11.86
N PRO A 61 6.74 16.15 11.68
CA PRO A 61 8.15 16.51 11.45
C PRO A 61 8.36 17.34 10.17
N LEU A 62 7.62 17.04 9.09
CA LEU A 62 7.65 17.84 7.85
C LEU A 62 7.08 19.25 8.06
N LEU A 63 6.07 19.42 8.91
CA LEU A 63 5.47 20.71 9.24
C LEU A 63 6.42 21.52 10.14
N LEU A 64 7.08 20.87 11.11
CA LEU A 64 8.11 21.47 11.94
C LEU A 64 9.29 21.96 11.08
N LEU A 65 9.89 21.09 10.24
CA LEU A 65 11.06 21.47 9.43
C LEU A 65 10.76 22.50 8.34
N LEU A 66 9.49 22.68 7.96
CA LEU A 66 9.08 23.72 7.01
C LEU A 66 8.81 25.07 7.68
N ASN A 67 8.39 25.08 8.95
CA ASN A 67 7.86 26.28 9.61
C ASN A 67 8.65 26.74 10.84
N HIS A 68 9.71 26.04 11.25
CA HIS A 68 10.58 26.50 12.34
C HIS A 68 11.16 27.90 12.05
N ASP A 69 11.04 28.81 13.00
CA ASP A 69 11.38 30.22 12.83
C ASP A 69 12.88 30.42 12.58
N GLU A 70 13.71 29.81 13.45
CA GLU A 70 15.16 29.92 13.35
C GLU A 70 15.73 29.16 12.12
N LYS A 71 16.49 29.86 11.27
CA LYS A 71 17.02 29.34 10.00
C LYS A 71 18.07 28.23 10.20
N SER A 72 18.89 28.34 11.25
CA SER A 72 19.89 27.37 11.72
C SER A 72 19.23 26.03 12.06
N GLU A 73 18.26 26.05 12.98
CA GLU A 73 17.54 24.87 13.44
C GLU A 73 16.70 24.25 12.31
N ARG A 74 16.05 25.09 11.49
CA ARG A 74 15.35 24.63 10.28
C ARG A 74 16.29 23.93 9.28
N ASN A 75 17.57 24.31 9.21
CA ASN A 75 18.57 23.58 8.41
C ASN A 75 18.93 22.24 9.07
N ARG A 76 19.21 22.23 10.38
CA ARG A 76 19.54 21.03 11.17
C ARG A 76 18.45 19.96 11.07
N LEU A 77 17.17 20.35 11.20
CA LEU A 77 16.02 19.47 11.04
C LEU A 77 15.87 18.93 9.61
N THR A 78 16.16 19.74 8.59
CA THR A 78 16.13 19.31 7.17
C THR A 78 17.23 18.30 6.89
N GLU A 79 18.43 18.51 7.45
CA GLU A 79 19.57 17.60 7.34
C GLU A 79 19.28 16.26 8.03
N LYS A 80 18.84 16.28 9.30
CA LYS A 80 18.43 15.07 10.03
C LYS A 80 17.34 14.28 9.30
N TRP A 81 16.34 14.97 8.73
CA TRP A 81 15.31 14.31 7.90
C TRP A 81 15.91 13.66 6.65
N LYS A 82 16.82 14.35 5.94
CA LYS A 82 17.50 13.86 4.74
C LYS A 82 18.33 12.60 5.06
N ASP A 83 19.12 12.61 6.14
CA ASP A 83 19.93 11.46 6.53
C ASP A 83 19.08 10.26 6.97
N ASN A 84 18.04 10.49 7.80
CA ASN A 84 17.11 9.43 8.20
C ASN A 84 16.40 8.81 6.97
N LYS A 85 15.96 9.63 6.02
CA LYS A 85 15.27 9.14 4.81
C LYS A 85 16.23 8.39 3.87
N LEU A 86 17.50 8.79 3.76
CA LEU A 86 18.51 8.03 3.00
C LEU A 86 18.79 6.66 3.64
N GLN A 87 18.86 6.57 4.96
CA GLN A 87 19.03 5.30 5.68
C GLN A 87 17.82 4.37 5.48
N GLU A 88 16.61 4.91 5.59
CA GLU A 88 15.36 4.18 5.34
C GLU A 88 15.30 3.63 3.90
N LEU A 89 15.63 4.44 2.90
CA LEU A 89 15.61 4.02 1.49
C LEU A 89 16.67 2.94 1.21
N ASN A 90 17.87 3.05 1.79
CA ASN A 90 18.91 2.03 1.68
C ASN A 90 18.42 0.69 2.27
N PHE A 91 17.89 0.72 3.50
CA PHE A 91 17.31 -0.45 4.16
C PHE A 91 16.19 -1.10 3.32
N VAL A 92 15.25 -0.31 2.81
CA VAL A 92 14.16 -0.78 1.92
C VAL A 92 14.71 -1.43 0.65
N GLY A 93 15.76 -0.84 0.05
CA GLY A 93 16.42 -1.40 -1.13
C GLY A 93 17.04 -2.77 -0.87
N VAL A 94 17.78 -2.93 0.24
CA VAL A 94 18.40 -4.21 0.65
C VAL A 94 17.33 -5.26 0.94
N VAL A 95 16.33 -4.93 1.75
CA VAL A 95 15.26 -5.88 2.14
C VAL A 95 14.44 -6.31 0.93
N ALA A 96 14.12 -5.40 0.00
CA ALA A 96 13.40 -5.74 -1.22
C ALA A 96 14.21 -6.65 -2.17
N ALA A 97 15.52 -6.44 -2.29
CA ALA A 97 16.39 -7.33 -3.08
C ALA A 97 16.47 -8.75 -2.47
N LEU A 98 16.60 -8.85 -1.15
CA LEU A 98 16.57 -10.14 -0.44
C LEU A 98 15.22 -10.84 -0.62
N LEU A 99 14.10 -10.11 -0.50
CA LEU A 99 12.76 -10.67 -0.69
C LEU A 99 12.53 -11.17 -2.14
N ALA A 100 13.01 -10.44 -3.16
CA ALA A 100 12.96 -10.89 -4.55
C ALA A 100 13.73 -12.21 -4.77
N ASN A 101 14.89 -12.35 -4.11
CA ASN A 101 15.68 -13.58 -4.18
C ASN A 101 14.97 -14.77 -3.48
N VAL A 102 14.36 -14.54 -2.31
CA VAL A 102 13.56 -15.55 -1.60
C VAL A 102 12.35 -15.98 -2.43
N LEU A 103 11.59 -15.04 -2.99
CA LEU A 103 10.47 -15.31 -3.90
C LEU A 103 10.89 -16.19 -5.09
N THR A 104 12.02 -15.85 -5.72
CA THR A 104 12.56 -16.61 -6.86
C THR A 104 12.99 -18.02 -6.44
N SER A 105 13.66 -18.15 -5.30
CA SER A 105 14.12 -19.44 -4.74
C SER A 105 12.96 -20.33 -4.28
N THR A 106 11.84 -19.74 -3.84
CA THR A 106 10.64 -20.48 -3.44
C THR A 106 10.03 -21.25 -4.61
N GLY A 107 10.23 -20.77 -5.85
CA GLY A 107 9.82 -21.46 -7.07
C GLY A 107 10.58 -22.75 -7.38
N SER A 108 11.72 -23.01 -6.72
CA SER A 108 12.51 -24.24 -6.88
C SER A 108 12.41 -25.21 -5.70
N TRP A 109 11.57 -24.92 -4.70
CA TRP A 109 11.34 -25.82 -3.56
C TRP A 109 10.64 -27.13 -4.01
N PRO A 110 10.84 -28.24 -3.28
CA PRO A 110 10.11 -29.48 -3.54
C PRO A 110 8.61 -29.24 -3.54
N ASN A 111 7.91 -29.73 -4.57
CA ASN A 111 6.46 -29.60 -4.64
C ASN A 111 5.83 -30.39 -3.48
N LEU A 112 5.02 -29.71 -2.67
CA LEU A 112 4.07 -30.34 -1.72
C LEU A 112 2.93 -31.08 -2.46
N LEU A 113 2.78 -30.81 -3.76
CA LEU A 113 1.82 -31.42 -4.65
C LEU A 113 2.39 -32.73 -5.24
N PRO A 114 1.57 -33.77 -5.47
CA PRO A 114 2.01 -35.01 -6.09
C PRO A 114 2.75 -34.79 -7.44
N PRO A 115 3.74 -35.62 -7.82
CA PRO A 115 4.52 -35.43 -9.05
C PRO A 115 3.71 -35.40 -10.36
N SER A 116 2.45 -35.85 -10.32
CA SER A 116 1.52 -35.91 -11.45
C SER A 116 0.69 -34.63 -11.65
N THR A 117 0.80 -33.63 -10.77
CA THR A 117 -0.14 -32.48 -10.75
C THR A 117 0.59 -31.15 -10.93
N THR A 118 -0.04 -30.23 -11.67
CA THR A 118 0.59 -28.95 -12.02
C THR A 118 0.33 -27.91 -10.94
N THR A 119 1.39 -27.23 -10.47
CA THR A 119 1.27 -26.14 -9.49
C THR A 119 0.19 -25.12 -9.93
N PRO A 120 -0.82 -24.83 -9.08
CA PRO A 120 -1.96 -24.01 -9.47
C PRO A 120 -1.58 -22.64 -10.01
N TRP A 121 -2.31 -22.17 -11.03
CA TRP A 121 -2.06 -20.87 -11.64
C TRP A 121 -2.05 -19.69 -10.64
N PRO A 122 -2.91 -19.61 -9.59
CA PRO A 122 -2.89 -18.47 -8.67
C PRO A 122 -1.60 -18.38 -7.87
N VAL A 123 -1.00 -19.54 -7.53
CA VAL A 123 0.28 -19.62 -6.81
C VAL A 123 1.39 -19.03 -7.69
N ARG A 124 1.50 -19.48 -8.95
CA ARG A 124 2.48 -18.94 -9.90
C ARG A 124 2.31 -17.43 -10.11
N THR A 125 1.07 -16.98 -10.34
CA THR A 125 0.77 -15.55 -10.51
C THR A 125 1.16 -14.74 -9.27
N SER A 126 0.88 -15.24 -8.06
CA SER A 126 1.23 -14.54 -6.82
C SER A 126 2.75 -14.35 -6.66
N TRP A 127 3.57 -15.33 -7.05
CA TRP A 127 5.03 -15.20 -7.05
C TRP A 127 5.51 -14.14 -8.04
N PHE A 128 5.03 -14.16 -9.29
CA PHE A 128 5.43 -13.16 -10.28
C PHE A 128 5.00 -11.75 -9.89
N CYS A 129 3.79 -11.58 -9.33
CA CYS A 129 3.36 -10.30 -8.76
C CYS A 129 4.28 -9.87 -7.59
N GLY A 130 4.60 -10.77 -6.65
CA GLY A 130 5.51 -10.49 -5.54
C GLY A 130 6.88 -10.02 -6.01
N ILE A 131 7.46 -10.68 -7.02
CA ILE A 131 8.76 -10.29 -7.62
C ILE A 131 8.66 -8.91 -8.28
N ALA A 132 7.61 -8.65 -9.07
CA ALA A 132 7.41 -7.35 -9.71
C ALA A 132 7.30 -6.21 -8.67
N PHE A 133 6.58 -6.42 -7.57
CA PHE A 133 6.50 -5.47 -6.47
C PHE A 133 7.85 -5.28 -5.74
N ALA A 134 8.63 -6.35 -5.53
CA ALA A 134 9.96 -6.23 -4.93
C ALA A 134 10.92 -5.43 -5.83
N LEU A 135 10.96 -5.71 -7.13
CA LEU A 135 11.78 -4.97 -8.10
C LEU A 135 11.35 -3.51 -8.21
N ALA A 136 10.04 -3.22 -8.21
CA ALA A 136 9.52 -1.86 -8.16
C ALA A 136 9.94 -1.12 -6.88
N SER A 137 9.97 -1.81 -5.73
CA SER A 137 10.50 -1.26 -4.47
C SER A 137 11.99 -0.91 -4.58
N VAL A 138 12.83 -1.82 -5.08
CA VAL A 138 14.28 -1.58 -5.28
C VAL A 138 14.51 -0.38 -6.20
N LEU A 139 13.84 -0.33 -7.36
CA LEU A 139 13.97 0.77 -8.31
C LEU A 139 13.50 2.10 -7.71
N THR A 140 12.37 2.09 -7.00
CA THR A 140 11.84 3.29 -6.32
C THR A 140 12.81 3.80 -5.25
N ALA A 141 13.40 2.90 -4.45
CA ALA A 141 14.40 3.26 -3.45
C ALA A 141 15.66 3.86 -4.07
N ALA A 142 16.16 3.28 -5.17
CA ALA A 142 17.31 3.79 -5.92
C ALA A 142 17.03 5.18 -6.53
N ASP A 143 15.90 5.35 -7.23
CA ASP A 143 15.51 6.62 -7.84
C ASP A 143 15.35 7.75 -6.82
N GLN A 144 14.76 7.44 -5.66
CA GLN A 144 14.58 8.40 -4.58
C GLN A 144 15.91 8.77 -3.92
N THR A 145 16.80 7.79 -3.72
CA THR A 145 18.16 7.99 -3.20
C THR A 145 18.99 8.87 -4.13
N ILE A 146 19.02 8.56 -5.44
CA ILE A 146 19.73 9.36 -6.45
C ILE A 146 19.17 10.78 -6.51
N ARG A 147 17.83 10.94 -6.50
CA ARG A 147 17.19 12.26 -6.51
C ARG A 147 17.54 13.07 -5.26
N LEU A 148 17.56 12.44 -4.08
CA LEU A 148 17.89 13.10 -2.83
C LEU A 148 19.36 13.50 -2.75
N HIS A 149 20.30 12.64 -3.19
CA HIS A 149 21.72 13.02 -3.33
C HIS A 149 21.92 14.18 -4.32
N ARG A 150 21.26 14.15 -5.48
CA ARG A 150 21.33 15.24 -6.48
C ARG A 150 20.78 16.57 -5.95
N MET A 151 19.76 16.55 -5.09
CA MET A 151 19.28 17.74 -4.40
C MET A 151 20.24 18.20 -3.30
N ALA A 152 20.79 17.28 -2.51
CA ALA A 152 21.71 17.58 -1.42
C ALA A 152 23.07 18.15 -1.91
N GLY A 153 23.57 17.71 -3.06
CA GLY A 153 24.83 18.19 -3.65
C GLY A 153 24.78 19.62 -4.23
N HIS A 154 23.64 20.31 -4.17
CA HIS A 154 23.52 21.70 -4.62
C HIS A 154 23.89 22.69 -3.50
N ARG A 155 24.43 23.87 -3.84
CA ARG A 155 24.84 24.90 -2.86
C ARG A 155 23.71 25.28 -1.88
N ASP A 156 22.47 25.29 -2.37
CA ASP A 156 21.25 25.53 -1.60
C ASP A 156 20.41 24.25 -1.40
N GLY A 157 21.03 23.07 -1.35
CA GLY A 157 20.35 21.77 -1.36
C GLY A 157 19.28 21.59 -0.28
N LEU A 158 19.54 22.06 0.95
CA LEU A 158 18.56 22.08 2.04
C LEU A 158 17.36 23.01 1.74
N VAL A 159 17.56 24.10 1.00
CA VAL A 159 16.46 24.95 0.53
C VAL A 159 15.66 24.24 -0.55
N LEU A 160 16.33 23.59 -1.51
CA LEU A 160 15.69 22.85 -2.59
C LEU A 160 14.86 21.66 -2.08
N ILE A 161 15.35 20.92 -1.09
CA ILE A 161 14.61 19.85 -0.40
C ILE A 161 13.33 20.42 0.23
N ARG A 162 13.41 21.50 1.02
CA ARG A 162 12.22 22.17 1.61
C ARG A 162 11.27 22.73 0.55
N GLN A 163 11.80 23.27 -0.55
CA GLN A 163 10.99 23.75 -1.67
C GLN A 163 10.27 22.62 -2.41
N SER A 164 10.86 21.42 -2.47
CA SER A 164 10.18 20.25 -3.00
C SER A 164 9.01 19.86 -2.08
N LEU A 165 9.27 19.70 -0.77
CA LEU A 165 8.35 19.15 0.23
C LEU A 165 7.13 20.05 0.52
N ARG A 166 7.24 21.37 0.31
CA ARG A 166 6.13 22.32 0.57
C ARG A 166 5.12 22.39 -0.57
N THR A 167 3.86 22.64 -0.19
CA THR A 167 2.86 23.22 -1.11
C THR A 167 3.19 24.69 -1.39
N LYS A 168 2.80 25.21 -2.56
CA LYS A 168 3.01 26.64 -2.91
C LYS A 168 2.20 27.56 -2.00
N ASP A 169 0.99 27.14 -1.66
CA ASP A 169 0.04 27.88 -0.85
C ASP A 169 0.41 27.79 0.64
N ARG A 170 0.37 28.94 1.32
CA ARG A 170 0.39 29.00 2.78
C ARG A 170 -1.03 28.86 3.29
N VAL A 171 -1.20 28.19 4.43
CA VAL A 171 -2.49 28.04 5.10
C VAL A 171 -2.37 28.61 6.51
N LEU A 172 -3.36 29.38 6.93
CA LEU A 172 -3.45 29.86 8.30
C LEU A 172 -3.72 28.65 9.22
N ILE A 173 -2.81 28.38 10.15
CA ILE A 173 -2.93 27.31 11.16
C ILE A 173 -2.81 27.97 12.52
N GLY A 174 -3.94 28.15 13.21
CA GLY A 174 -4.04 29.03 14.37
C GLY A 174 -3.95 30.50 13.93
N THR A 175 -3.00 31.22 14.49
CA THR A 175 -2.74 32.65 14.22
C THR A 175 -1.68 32.91 13.14
N GLU A 176 -1.02 31.87 12.62
CA GLU A 176 0.18 32.00 11.79
C GLU A 176 0.06 31.36 10.39
N TRP A 177 0.73 31.97 9.41
CA TRP A 177 0.76 31.51 8.02
C TRP A 177 1.81 30.42 7.80
N LYS A 178 1.39 29.15 7.93
CA LYS A 178 2.28 27.99 7.84
C LYS A 178 2.24 27.34 6.45
N TYR A 179 3.39 26.90 5.95
CA TYR A 179 3.51 26.06 4.76
C TYR A 179 3.06 24.63 5.10
N ARG A 180 2.12 24.09 4.32
CA ARG A 180 1.73 22.68 4.45
C ARG A 180 2.66 21.77 3.62
N PRO A 181 3.09 20.61 4.15
CA PRO A 181 3.67 19.54 3.34
C PRO A 181 2.73 19.12 2.19
N ARG A 182 3.29 18.85 1.01
CA ARG A 182 2.53 18.41 -0.16
C ARG A 182 2.20 16.92 -0.04
N GLN A 183 0.95 16.59 0.31
CA GLN A 183 0.48 15.21 0.56
C GLN A 183 0.91 14.21 -0.52
N MET A 184 0.77 14.56 -1.82
CA MET A 184 1.19 13.69 -2.93
C MET A 184 2.68 13.32 -2.92
N GLN A 185 3.55 14.19 -2.37
CA GLN A 185 4.96 13.84 -2.21
C GLN A 185 5.21 12.98 -0.97
N VAL A 186 4.45 13.17 0.12
CA VAL A 186 4.52 12.26 1.28
C VAL A 186 4.21 10.82 0.84
N TYR A 187 3.17 10.64 0.02
CA TYR A 187 2.88 9.35 -0.63
C TYR A 187 4.02 8.88 -1.56
N ALA A 188 4.62 9.76 -2.36
CA ALA A 188 5.75 9.39 -3.20
C ALA A 188 6.95 8.89 -2.38
N TRP A 189 7.32 9.57 -1.29
CA TRP A 189 8.43 9.16 -0.41
C TRP A 189 8.15 7.90 0.43
N GLN A 190 6.90 7.44 0.50
CA GLN A 190 6.52 6.15 1.10
C GLN A 190 6.31 5.03 0.06
N LEU A 191 6.37 5.33 -1.24
CA LEU A 191 6.04 4.41 -2.33
C LEU A 191 6.92 3.15 -2.35
N GLY A 192 8.22 3.27 -2.02
CA GLY A 192 9.11 2.12 -1.90
C GLY A 192 8.63 1.14 -0.82
N VAL A 193 8.33 1.65 0.37
CA VAL A 193 7.79 0.84 1.48
C VAL A 193 6.44 0.20 1.11
N LEU A 194 5.59 0.93 0.39
CA LEU A 194 4.30 0.40 -0.11
C LEU A 194 4.49 -0.78 -1.06
N PHE A 195 5.43 -0.68 -2.01
CA PHE A 195 5.76 -1.78 -2.92
C PHE A 195 6.40 -2.97 -2.19
N LEU A 196 7.29 -2.74 -1.22
CA LEU A 196 7.87 -3.79 -0.38
C LEU A 196 6.78 -4.56 0.39
N ALA A 197 5.88 -3.84 1.08
CA ALA A 197 4.80 -4.47 1.84
C ALA A 197 3.80 -5.20 0.91
N GLY A 198 3.54 -4.67 -0.28
CA GLY A 198 2.78 -5.38 -1.33
C GLY A 198 3.42 -6.70 -1.73
N SER A 199 4.75 -6.72 -1.93
CA SER A 199 5.51 -7.94 -2.22
C SER A 199 5.36 -8.99 -1.10
N VAL A 200 5.46 -8.58 0.16
CA VAL A 200 5.25 -9.47 1.32
C VAL A 200 3.82 -10.03 1.36
N LEU A 201 2.79 -9.22 1.05
CA LEU A 201 1.41 -9.71 0.98
C LEU A 201 1.22 -10.75 -0.13
N PHE A 202 1.81 -10.53 -1.31
CA PHE A 202 1.77 -11.52 -2.40
C PHE A 202 2.53 -12.81 -2.02
N MET A 203 3.68 -12.69 -1.35
CA MET A 203 4.43 -13.84 -0.83
C MET A 203 3.59 -14.67 0.16
N MET A 204 3.01 -14.03 1.17
CA MET A 204 2.18 -14.71 2.17
C MET A 204 0.93 -15.35 1.54
N SER A 205 0.29 -14.66 0.59
CA SER A 205 -0.87 -15.19 -0.14
C SER A 205 -0.49 -16.41 -0.98
N GLY A 206 0.65 -16.38 -1.67
CA GLY A 206 1.16 -17.51 -2.45
C GLY A 206 1.45 -18.74 -1.62
N LEU A 207 2.04 -18.57 -0.43
CA LEU A 207 2.28 -19.68 0.51
C LEU A 207 0.96 -20.30 0.99
N ILE A 208 -0.02 -19.48 1.37
CA ILE A 208 -1.34 -19.95 1.80
C ILE A 208 -2.03 -20.73 0.67
N PHE A 209 -2.02 -20.21 -0.56
CA PHE A 209 -2.62 -20.90 -1.70
C PHE A 209 -1.89 -22.20 -2.04
N LEU A 210 -0.55 -22.24 -1.99
CA LEU A 210 0.23 -23.45 -2.25
C LEU A 210 -0.11 -24.56 -1.26
N VAL A 211 -0.05 -24.24 0.04
CA VAL A 211 -0.29 -25.17 1.13
C VAL A 211 -1.73 -25.70 1.10
N TRP A 212 -2.73 -24.83 0.90
CA TRP A 212 -4.12 -25.27 0.88
C TRP A 212 -4.49 -26.05 -0.40
N SER A 213 -3.84 -25.75 -1.53
CA SER A 213 -4.06 -26.51 -2.76
C SER A 213 -3.58 -27.96 -2.64
N ALA A 214 -2.45 -28.20 -1.96
CA ALA A 214 -1.97 -29.55 -1.69
C ALA A 214 -2.98 -30.38 -0.87
N VAL A 215 -3.58 -29.79 0.17
CA VAL A 215 -4.62 -30.45 0.98
C VAL A 215 -5.87 -30.77 0.16
N VAL A 216 -6.34 -29.83 -0.68
CA VAL A 216 -7.53 -30.05 -1.53
C VAL A 216 -7.28 -31.16 -2.54
N GLU A 217 -6.07 -31.27 -3.09
CA GLU A 217 -5.71 -32.30 -4.06
C GLU A 217 -5.62 -33.69 -3.44
N ASP A 218 -5.04 -33.84 -2.24
CA ASP A 218 -5.01 -35.12 -1.51
C ASP A 218 -6.41 -35.60 -1.09
N LEU A 219 -7.28 -34.68 -0.66
CA LEU A 219 -8.69 -34.99 -0.41
C LEU A 219 -9.39 -35.44 -1.71
N GLY A 220 -9.12 -34.78 -2.83
CA GLY A 220 -9.67 -35.13 -4.15
C GLY A 220 -9.20 -36.49 -4.67
N GLN A 221 -7.97 -36.90 -4.34
CA GLN A 221 -7.42 -38.23 -4.66
C GLN A 221 -7.89 -39.34 -3.70
N GLY A 222 -8.67 -39.02 -2.67
CA GLY A 222 -9.16 -39.99 -1.69
C GLY A 222 -8.09 -40.50 -0.71
N ARG A 223 -6.92 -39.86 -0.65
CA ARG A 223 -5.86 -40.17 0.34
C ARG A 223 -6.23 -39.78 1.77
N GLY A 224 -7.27 -38.97 1.94
CA GLY A 224 -7.72 -38.48 3.24
C GLY A 224 -6.87 -37.31 3.75
N PHE A 225 -7.06 -36.95 5.02
CA PHE A 225 -6.31 -35.87 5.66
C PHE A 225 -4.99 -36.39 6.24
N ASP A 226 -4.03 -36.65 5.35
CA ASP A 226 -2.72 -37.22 5.71
C ASP A 226 -1.63 -36.15 5.95
N ASP A 227 -0.35 -36.45 5.74
CA ASP A 227 0.79 -35.60 6.09
C ASP A 227 0.71 -34.15 5.57
N ASN A 228 0.23 -33.93 4.34
CA ASN A 228 0.03 -32.57 3.81
C ASN A 228 -1.03 -31.77 4.61
N GLY A 229 -2.04 -32.44 5.17
CA GLY A 229 -3.00 -31.84 6.08
C GLY A 229 -2.34 -31.38 7.39
N LYS A 230 -1.41 -32.18 7.93
CA LYS A 230 -0.61 -31.84 9.12
C LYS A 230 0.27 -30.61 8.85
N VAL A 231 0.96 -30.59 7.71
CA VAL A 231 1.77 -29.44 7.24
C VAL A 231 0.92 -28.18 7.14
N ALA A 232 -0.30 -28.27 6.59
CA ALA A 232 -1.19 -27.12 6.45
C ALA A 232 -1.70 -26.55 7.78
N VAL A 233 -2.01 -27.41 8.75
CA VAL A 233 -2.40 -26.97 10.10
C VAL A 233 -1.23 -26.29 10.80
N ILE A 234 -0.03 -26.88 10.77
CA ILE A 234 1.16 -26.28 11.38
C ILE A 234 1.48 -24.93 10.72
N PHE A 235 1.48 -24.86 9.39
CA PHE A 235 1.72 -23.62 8.65
C PHE A 235 0.71 -22.53 8.99
N THR A 236 -0.60 -22.85 9.01
CA THR A 236 -1.64 -21.86 9.30
C THR A 236 -1.61 -21.37 10.74
N VAL A 237 -1.32 -22.24 11.72
CA VAL A 237 -1.14 -21.85 13.13
C VAL A 237 0.06 -20.92 13.30
N VAL A 238 1.21 -21.24 12.68
CA VAL A 238 2.41 -20.39 12.74
C VAL A 238 2.19 -19.06 12.02
N ALA A 239 1.62 -19.08 10.81
CA ALA A 239 1.33 -17.86 10.05
C ALA A 239 0.34 -16.94 10.78
N LEU A 240 -0.69 -17.49 11.43
CA LEU A 240 -1.63 -16.72 12.26
C LEU A 240 -0.92 -16.14 13.49
N SER A 241 -0.07 -16.91 14.16
CA SER A 241 0.69 -16.45 15.32
C SER A 241 1.63 -15.29 14.96
N VAL A 242 2.36 -15.40 13.86
CA VAL A 242 3.22 -14.33 13.32
C VAL A 242 2.38 -13.10 12.95
N ALA A 243 1.22 -13.28 12.30
CA ALA A 243 0.33 -12.17 11.96
C ALA A 243 -0.20 -11.43 13.21
N VAL A 244 -0.59 -12.16 14.26
CA VAL A 244 -1.03 -11.56 15.54
C VAL A 244 0.12 -10.79 16.21
N VAL A 245 1.30 -11.39 16.33
CA VAL A 245 2.47 -10.71 16.92
C VAL A 245 2.84 -9.46 16.13
N PHE A 246 2.79 -9.52 14.80
CA PHE A 246 3.01 -8.36 13.94
C PHE A 246 1.99 -7.24 14.19
N VAL A 247 0.69 -7.56 14.21
CA VAL A 247 -0.37 -6.57 14.45
C VAL A 247 -0.29 -5.97 15.85
N VAL A 248 0.02 -6.77 16.88
CA VAL A 248 0.24 -6.28 18.25
C VAL A 248 1.45 -5.35 18.29
N GLY A 249 2.55 -5.69 17.62
CA GLY A 249 3.72 -4.81 17.48
C GLY A 249 3.39 -3.46 16.84
N GLN A 250 2.67 -3.47 15.72
CA GLN A 250 2.22 -2.23 15.06
C GLN A 250 1.27 -1.39 15.95
N ALA A 251 0.37 -2.04 16.69
CA ALA A 251 -0.55 -1.37 17.60
C ALA A 251 0.17 -0.77 18.83
N THR A 252 1.21 -1.45 19.34
CA THR A 252 1.96 -1.02 20.53
C THR A 252 2.91 0.15 20.21
N LEU A 253 3.46 0.17 19.00
CA LEU A 253 4.30 1.28 18.51
C LEU A 253 3.48 2.50 18.06
N TYR A 254 2.15 2.41 18.00
CA TYR A 254 1.28 3.54 17.69
C TYR A 254 1.10 4.44 18.92
N HIS A 255 2.05 5.36 19.13
CA HIS A 255 1.84 6.53 19.97
C HIS A 255 1.46 7.74 19.09
N PRO A 256 0.31 8.39 19.32
CA PRO A 256 0.04 9.69 18.71
C PRO A 256 1.05 10.70 19.27
N VAL A 257 1.84 11.31 18.39
CA VAL A 257 2.83 12.34 18.78
C VAL A 257 2.09 13.46 19.51
N PRO A 258 2.46 13.79 20.77
CA PRO A 258 1.92 14.96 21.45
C PRO A 258 2.18 16.19 20.59
N LYS A 259 1.18 17.07 20.45
CA LYS A 259 1.43 18.38 19.84
C LYS A 259 2.48 19.07 20.70
N GLY A 260 3.49 19.67 20.07
CA GLY A 260 4.74 20.10 20.71
C GLY A 260 4.65 21.28 21.70
N GLY A 261 3.74 21.20 22.67
CA GLY A 261 3.67 21.99 23.89
C GLY A 261 3.48 21.13 25.14
N ASP A 262 3.09 19.85 25.00
CA ASP A 262 2.76 18.95 26.12
C ASP A 262 3.86 17.88 26.37
N ILE A 263 5.14 18.28 26.24
CA ILE A 263 6.28 17.48 26.72
C ILE A 263 6.90 18.26 27.87
N GLU A 264 6.28 18.17 29.04
CA GLU A 264 7.00 18.38 30.29
C GLU A 264 7.93 17.18 30.46
N ASP A 265 9.23 17.42 30.36
CA ASP A 265 10.24 16.44 30.76
C ASP A 265 10.07 16.21 32.26
N ALA A 266 9.56 15.03 32.64
CA ALA A 266 9.45 14.64 34.04
C ALA A 266 10.85 14.38 34.61
N GLU A 267 11.28 15.25 35.53
CA GLU A 267 12.48 15.07 36.38
C GLU A 267 12.43 13.79 37.22
#